data_AF-A0A1C6CLD9-F1
#
_entry.id   AF-A0A1C6CLD9-F1
#
_cell.length_a   1.000
_cell.length_b   1.000
_cell.length_c   1.000
_cell.angle_alpha   90.00
_cell.angle_beta   90.00
_cell.angle_gamma   90.00
#
_symmetry.space_group_name_H-M   'P 1'
#
loop_
_entity.id
_entity.type
_entity.pdbx_description
1 polymer ?
#
loop_
_entity_poly.entity_id
_entity_poly.type
_entity_poly.pdbx_seq_one_letter_code
_entity_poly.pdbx_strand_id
1 'polypeptide(L)'
;MAQGNNLKALYLAVTSNAEKLEQKQAEQDKKQEDLLQEYGLVKPDISQNNGTESSEQGTTQPPEESLPTDSQTPVQMPSQSPAQSPSQTPAQTPSQSPGQDAEQDADQLQAELQGYINQLYQVQARYQQLLDEMVESTKKEFWSLPKDQQVASNKMKIVRAKMDDLIAQEKACDAEVEAILSDIQDVLKRQGKSTELVNEIRTYYEETKANWKAAKMTELYS
;
A
#
# COMPACT_ATOMS: atom_id res chain seq x y z
N MET A 1 -17.79 -10.56 4.12
CA MET A 1 -17.03 -11.18 5.23
C MET A 1 -16.90 -10.27 6.47
N ALA A 2 -17.19 -8.96 6.39
CA ALA A 2 -17.11 -8.00 7.51
C ALA A 2 -17.86 -8.37 8.83
N GLN A 3 -18.98 -9.10 8.78
CA GLN A 3 -19.71 -9.48 10.01
C GLN A 3 -18.92 -10.45 10.92
N GLY A 4 -18.07 -11.33 10.35
CA GLY A 4 -17.24 -12.25 11.14
C GLY A 4 -16.14 -11.53 11.92
N ASN A 5 -15.52 -10.51 11.29
CA ASN A 5 -14.44 -9.74 11.89
C ASN A 5 -14.95 -8.82 13.01
N ASN A 6 -16.16 -8.29 12.90
CA ASN A 6 -16.82 -7.57 13.98
C ASN A 6 -17.05 -8.44 15.23
N LEU A 7 -17.50 -9.68 15.05
CA LEU A 7 -17.74 -10.61 16.15
C LEU A 7 -16.42 -11.07 16.79
N LYS A 8 -15.39 -11.36 15.98
CA LYS A 8 -14.04 -11.70 16.46
C LYS A 8 -13.44 -10.54 17.26
N ALA A 9 -13.56 -9.30 16.79
CA ALA A 9 -13.08 -8.12 17.50
C ALA A 9 -13.81 -7.90 18.84
N LEU A 10 -15.14 -8.08 18.88
CA LEU A 10 -15.90 -7.97 20.13
C LEU A 10 -15.53 -9.08 21.12
N TYR A 11 -15.37 -10.32 20.63
CA TYR A 11 -14.91 -11.43 21.44
C TYR A 11 -13.52 -11.17 22.01
N LEU A 12 -12.58 -10.73 21.17
CA LEU A 12 -11.22 -10.39 21.59
C LEU A 12 -11.22 -9.25 22.62
N ALA A 13 -12.01 -8.20 22.41
CA ALA A 13 -12.10 -7.07 23.35
C ALA A 13 -12.65 -7.49 24.73
N VAL A 14 -13.55 -8.47 24.77
CA VAL A 14 -14.17 -8.98 26.02
C VAL A 14 -13.32 -10.04 26.70
N THR A 15 -12.50 -10.79 25.95
CA THR A 15 -11.71 -11.93 26.47
C THR A 15 -10.22 -11.64 26.62
N SER A 16 -9.72 -10.55 26.05
CA SER A 16 -8.30 -10.19 26.03
C SER A 16 -8.09 -8.80 26.63
N ASN A 17 -7.03 -8.65 27.43
CA ASN A 17 -6.57 -7.35 27.95
C ASN A 17 -5.69 -6.63 26.92
N ALA A 18 -5.56 -5.30 27.06
CA ALA A 18 -4.78 -4.44 26.17
C ALA A 18 -3.35 -4.97 25.93
N GLU A 19 -2.65 -5.42 26.97
CA GLU A 19 -1.29 -5.97 26.88
C GLU A 19 -1.20 -7.22 26.00
N LYS A 20 -2.19 -8.13 26.08
CA LYS A 20 -2.23 -9.33 25.23
C LYS A 20 -2.55 -9.00 23.78
N LEU A 21 -3.40 -7.99 23.56
CA LEU A 21 -3.73 -7.52 22.20
C LEU A 21 -2.52 -6.86 21.55
N GLU A 22 -1.75 -6.07 22.32
CA GLU A 22 -0.53 -5.41 21.85
C GLU A 22 0.57 -6.43 21.53
N GLN A 23 0.78 -7.42 22.40
CA GLN A 23 1.72 -8.51 22.14
C GLN A 23 1.33 -9.31 20.88
N LYS A 24 0.04 -9.62 20.73
CA LYS A 24 -0.46 -10.34 19.55
C LYS A 24 -0.31 -9.49 18.27
N GLN A 25 -0.47 -8.18 18.37
CA GLN A 25 -0.24 -7.27 17.25
C GLN A 25 1.25 -7.21 16.86
N ALA A 26 2.16 -7.17 17.83
CA ALA A 26 3.60 -7.16 17.58
C ALA A 26 4.11 -8.47 16.96
N GLU A 27 3.59 -9.62 17.41
CA GLU A 27 3.94 -10.93 16.83
C GLU A 27 3.45 -11.05 15.39
N GLN A 28 2.25 -10.53 15.11
CA GLN A 28 1.70 -10.46 13.77
C GLN A 28 2.55 -9.54 12.88
N ASP A 29 2.86 -8.32 13.31
CA ASP A 29 3.70 -7.38 12.56
C ASP A 29 5.05 -8.00 12.16
N LYS A 30 5.71 -8.67 13.12
CA LYS A 30 6.94 -9.41 12.85
C LYS A 30 6.75 -10.53 11.82
N LYS A 31 5.64 -11.26 11.87
CA LYS A 31 5.35 -12.34 10.91
C LYS A 31 5.09 -11.79 9.51
N GLN A 32 4.44 -10.63 9.39
CA GLN A 32 4.26 -9.98 8.09
C GLN A 32 5.59 -9.48 7.53
N GLU A 33 6.46 -8.90 8.37
CA GLU A 33 7.78 -8.44 7.94
C GLU A 33 8.64 -9.60 7.42
N ASP A 34 8.66 -10.73 8.13
CA ASP A 34 9.36 -11.94 7.70
C ASP A 34 8.81 -12.49 6.36
N LEU A 35 7.48 -12.50 6.22
CA LEU A 35 6.81 -12.89 4.96
C LEU A 35 7.19 -11.94 3.81
N LEU A 36 7.21 -10.64 4.03
CA LEU A 36 7.60 -9.68 2.99
C LEU A 36 9.07 -9.87 2.59
N GLN A 37 9.94 -10.10 3.57
CA GLN A 37 11.37 -10.33 3.35
C GLN A 37 11.64 -11.60 2.53
N GLU A 38 10.87 -12.66 2.74
CA GLU A 38 10.95 -13.90 1.93
C GLU A 38 10.72 -13.63 0.43
N TYR A 39 9.91 -12.63 0.10
CA TYR A 39 9.59 -12.23 -1.27
C TYR A 39 10.45 -11.05 -1.76
N GLY A 40 11.46 -10.62 -1.00
CA GLY A 40 12.29 -9.46 -1.34
C GLY A 40 11.53 -8.12 -1.29
N LEU A 41 10.41 -8.08 -0.56
CA LEU A 41 9.58 -6.90 -0.35
C LEU A 41 9.93 -6.28 1.00
N VAL A 42 9.80 -4.96 1.10
CA VAL A 42 10.08 -4.22 2.35
C VAL A 42 8.83 -3.50 2.82
N LYS A 43 8.66 -3.37 4.15
CA LYS A 43 7.61 -2.51 4.68
C LYS A 43 7.86 -1.06 4.26
N PRO A 44 6.86 -0.33 3.74
CA PRO A 44 6.99 1.09 3.46
C PRO A 44 7.11 1.87 4.76
N ASP A 45 7.93 2.93 4.78
CA ASP A 45 7.97 3.87 5.90
C ASP A 45 6.79 4.85 5.78
N ILE A 46 5.64 4.47 6.36
CA ILE A 46 4.40 5.24 6.26
C ILE A 46 4.45 6.50 7.14
N SER A 47 5.48 6.65 7.99
CA SER A 47 5.70 7.87 8.78
C SER A 47 6.09 9.06 7.90
N GLN A 48 6.45 8.82 6.63
CA GLN A 48 6.96 9.82 5.70
C GLN A 48 5.99 10.22 4.58
N ASN A 49 4.68 9.98 4.69
CA ASN A 49 3.72 10.60 3.76
C ASN A 49 3.42 12.06 4.13
N ASN A 50 4.48 12.85 4.29
CA ASN A 50 4.46 14.30 4.17
C ASN A 50 5.84 14.77 3.68
N GLY A 51 6.15 14.43 2.42
CA GLY A 51 7.11 15.16 1.60
C GLY A 51 8.40 14.42 1.24
N THR A 52 8.69 14.51 -0.06
CA THR A 52 10.01 14.42 -0.71
C THR A 52 10.44 13.03 -1.17
N GLU A 53 9.99 12.71 -2.39
CA GLU A 53 10.80 12.17 -3.47
C GLU A 53 12.31 12.28 -3.21
N SER A 54 13.02 11.16 -3.15
CA SER A 54 14.41 11.13 -3.61
C SER A 54 14.84 9.69 -3.89
N SER A 55 14.88 9.39 -5.18
CA SER A 55 15.61 8.26 -5.74
C SER A 55 17.11 8.48 -5.51
N GLU A 56 17.75 7.67 -4.68
CA GLU A 56 19.21 7.57 -4.67
C GLU A 56 19.65 6.49 -5.65
N GLN A 57 19.73 6.84 -6.94
CA GLN A 57 20.64 6.19 -7.87
C GLN A 57 21.86 7.09 -8.02
N GLY A 58 22.99 6.64 -7.48
CA GLY A 58 24.28 7.27 -7.72
C GLY A 58 24.71 7.09 -9.17
N THR A 59 25.21 8.16 -9.80
CA THR A 59 26.61 8.27 -10.24
C THR A 59 26.83 9.49 -11.15
N THR A 60 27.95 10.17 -10.91
CA THR A 60 28.81 10.90 -11.87
C THR A 60 28.25 12.03 -12.73
N GLN A 61 28.54 13.27 -12.31
CA GLN A 61 29.33 14.34 -12.98
C GLN A 61 29.12 14.71 -14.48
N PRO A 62 29.47 15.97 -14.88
CA PRO A 62 28.63 16.88 -15.67
C PRO A 62 28.97 16.89 -17.17
N PRO A 63 28.24 17.71 -17.97
CA PRO A 63 28.99 18.62 -18.83
C PRO A 63 28.41 20.04 -18.93
N GLU A 64 29.35 20.97 -18.73
CA GLU A 64 29.66 22.15 -19.54
C GLU A 64 28.53 23.01 -20.14
N GLU A 65 28.44 24.18 -19.51
CA GLU A 65 27.93 25.45 -20.01
C GLU A 65 28.68 25.89 -21.27
N SER A 66 27.98 26.04 -22.39
CA SER A 66 28.42 26.82 -23.56
C SER A 66 27.22 27.20 -24.43
N LEU A 67 26.73 28.43 -24.25
CA LEU A 67 26.17 29.26 -25.32
C LEU A 67 27.32 29.74 -26.24
N PRO A 68 27.11 30.22 -27.48
CA PRO A 68 25.88 30.85 -28.03
C PRO A 68 25.53 30.42 -29.46
N THR A 69 24.34 30.76 -29.98
CA THR A 69 24.22 31.14 -31.41
C THR A 69 23.04 32.08 -31.62
N ASP A 70 23.39 33.22 -32.20
CA ASP A 70 22.56 34.30 -32.69
C ASP A 70 21.92 33.94 -34.04
N SER A 71 20.61 34.18 -34.13
CA SER A 71 19.88 34.84 -35.22
C SER A 71 20.09 34.48 -36.72
N GLN A 72 18.92 34.33 -37.38
CA GLN A 72 18.52 34.84 -38.71
C GLN A 72 18.41 33.89 -39.93
N THR A 73 17.16 33.83 -40.39
CA THR A 73 16.62 33.86 -41.77
C THR A 73 16.52 32.58 -42.63
N PRO A 74 15.35 32.36 -43.26
CA PRO A 74 15.07 31.23 -44.16
C PRO A 74 15.24 31.60 -45.63
N VAL A 75 15.65 30.66 -46.48
CA VAL A 75 15.37 30.71 -47.93
C VAL A 75 15.18 29.31 -48.52
N GLN A 76 14.18 29.24 -49.40
CA GLN A 76 13.68 28.10 -50.17
C GLN A 76 14.65 27.69 -51.29
N MET A 77 14.67 26.41 -51.67
CA MET A 77 13.99 25.88 -52.88
C MET A 77 14.46 24.44 -53.22
N PRO A 78 13.62 23.66 -53.93
CA PRO A 78 13.81 22.22 -54.15
C PRO A 78 14.55 21.94 -55.47
N SER A 79 15.22 20.80 -55.57
CA SER A 79 15.63 20.25 -56.86
C SER A 79 15.66 18.73 -56.79
N GLN A 80 14.84 18.13 -57.67
CA GLN A 80 14.77 16.70 -57.93
C GLN A 80 15.98 16.24 -58.74
N SER A 81 16.44 15.00 -58.52
CA SER A 81 16.60 13.99 -59.59
C SER A 81 17.03 12.63 -59.01
N PRO A 82 16.58 11.51 -59.60
CA PRO A 82 16.81 10.15 -59.13
C PRO A 82 17.98 9.46 -59.86
N ALA A 83 18.78 8.65 -59.17
CA ALA A 83 19.72 7.73 -59.82
C ALA A 83 19.96 6.48 -58.97
N GLN A 84 20.07 5.35 -59.66
CA GLN A 84 19.91 3.97 -59.19
C GLN A 84 21.18 3.35 -58.58
N SER A 85 20.98 2.46 -57.57
CA SER A 85 21.52 1.10 -57.34
C SER A 85 23.03 0.79 -57.49
N PRO A 86 23.52 -0.41 -57.08
CA PRO A 86 23.38 -1.20 -55.85
C PRO A 86 24.76 -1.73 -55.33
N SER A 87 24.91 -2.16 -54.06
CA SER A 87 25.92 -3.15 -53.59
C SER A 87 25.70 -3.44 -52.09
N GLN A 88 25.26 -4.66 -51.73
CA GLN A 88 26.02 -5.70 -50.99
C GLN A 88 26.79 -5.15 -49.76
N THR A 89 26.64 -5.61 -48.51
CA THR A 89 26.68 -7.00 -47.98
C THR A 89 26.25 -6.97 -46.47
N PRO A 90 26.39 -8.04 -45.64
CA PRO A 90 25.31 -8.61 -44.82
C PRO A 90 25.38 -8.29 -43.31
N ALA A 91 24.40 -8.83 -42.59
CA ALA A 91 24.34 -9.00 -41.13
C ALA A 91 24.15 -7.71 -40.32
N GLN A 92 23.04 -7.63 -39.57
CA GLN A 92 23.06 -7.91 -38.13
C GLN A 92 21.63 -8.30 -37.74
N THR A 93 21.38 -9.61 -37.59
CA THR A 93 20.38 -10.06 -36.63
C THR A 93 20.80 -9.50 -35.27
N PRO A 94 19.98 -8.71 -34.56
CA PRO A 94 20.22 -8.55 -33.15
C PRO A 94 19.99 -9.92 -32.52
N SER A 95 21.09 -10.63 -32.22
CA SER A 95 21.07 -11.68 -31.21
C SER A 95 20.71 -10.98 -29.90
N GLN A 96 19.41 -10.86 -29.63
CA GLN A 96 18.96 -10.59 -28.28
C GLN A 96 19.35 -11.80 -27.45
N SER A 97 20.36 -11.60 -26.61
CA SER A 97 20.71 -12.52 -25.54
C SER A 97 19.44 -12.77 -24.71
N PRO A 98 18.95 -14.01 -24.57
CA PRO A 98 17.70 -14.32 -23.86
C PRO A 98 17.70 -14.00 -22.34
N GLY A 99 18.74 -13.36 -21.83
CA GLY A 99 18.95 -13.12 -20.38
C GLY A 99 18.72 -11.69 -19.92
N GLN A 100 18.83 -10.67 -20.78
CA GLN A 100 18.71 -9.27 -20.36
C GLN A 100 17.25 -8.82 -20.21
N ASP A 101 16.36 -9.29 -21.09
CA ASP A 101 14.93 -9.02 -20.97
C ASP A 101 14.32 -9.66 -19.71
N ALA A 102 14.77 -10.87 -19.32
CA ALA A 102 14.23 -11.58 -18.16
C ALA A 102 14.61 -10.94 -16.80
N GLU A 103 15.82 -10.38 -16.68
CA GLU A 103 16.25 -9.67 -15.48
C GLU A 103 15.58 -8.29 -15.35
N GLN A 104 15.37 -7.57 -16.46
CA GLN A 104 14.59 -6.32 -16.43
C GLN A 104 13.11 -6.55 -16.10
N ASP A 105 12.49 -7.61 -16.63
CA ASP A 105 11.09 -7.94 -16.34
C ASP A 105 10.91 -8.28 -14.86
N ALA A 106 11.84 -9.03 -14.27
CA ALA A 106 11.80 -9.42 -12.86
C ALA A 106 11.89 -8.23 -11.90
N ASP A 107 12.78 -7.27 -12.17
CA ASP A 107 12.96 -6.05 -11.36
C ASP A 107 11.73 -5.14 -11.45
N GLN A 108 11.16 -5.00 -12.65
CA GLN A 108 9.93 -4.22 -12.88
C GLN A 108 8.71 -4.84 -12.19
N LEU A 109 8.58 -6.17 -12.21
CA LEU A 109 7.52 -6.91 -11.51
C LEU A 109 7.68 -6.84 -9.98
N GLN A 110 8.92 -6.85 -9.46
CA GLN A 110 9.18 -6.64 -8.04
C GLN A 110 8.82 -5.21 -7.59
N ALA A 111 9.15 -4.21 -8.41
CA ALA A 111 8.74 -2.82 -8.16
C ALA A 111 7.20 -2.67 -8.17
N GLU A 112 6.51 -3.38 -9.07
CA GLU A 112 5.04 -3.40 -9.12
C GLU A 112 4.44 -4.02 -7.85
N LEU A 113 4.96 -5.16 -7.39
CA LEU A 113 4.58 -5.77 -6.12
C LEU A 113 4.82 -4.83 -4.93
N GLN A 114 5.99 -4.18 -4.89
CA GLN A 114 6.32 -3.23 -3.84
C GLN A 114 5.36 -2.03 -3.83
N GLY A 115 4.91 -1.57 -5.01
CA GLY A 115 3.88 -0.53 -5.15
C GLY A 115 2.53 -0.96 -4.58
N TYR A 116 2.10 -2.21 -4.81
CA TYR A 116 0.87 -2.74 -4.21
C TYR A 116 0.99 -2.95 -2.70
N ILE A 117 2.14 -3.42 -2.20
CA ILE A 117 2.40 -3.48 -0.76
C ILE A 117 2.30 -2.07 -0.15
N ASN A 118 2.86 -1.05 -0.80
CA ASN A 118 2.74 0.33 -0.33
C ASN A 118 1.28 0.79 -0.23
N GLN A 119 0.47 0.55 -1.28
CA GLN A 119 -0.96 0.87 -1.26
C GLN A 119 -1.70 0.13 -0.14
N LEU A 120 -1.39 -1.15 0.09
CA LEU A 120 -2.00 -1.93 1.17
C LEU A 120 -1.74 -1.29 2.55
N TYR A 121 -0.50 -0.90 2.82
CA TYR A 121 -0.12 -0.24 4.06
C TYR A 121 -0.73 1.16 4.20
N GLN A 122 -0.94 1.90 3.11
CA GLN A 122 -1.69 3.16 3.15
C GLN A 122 -3.16 2.94 3.54
N VAL A 123 -3.81 1.92 3.00
CA VAL A 123 -5.19 1.56 3.37
C VAL A 123 -5.26 1.14 4.85
N GLN A 124 -4.28 0.36 5.32
CA GLN A 124 -4.15 -0.01 6.74
C GLN A 124 -3.97 1.21 7.66
N ALA A 125 -3.06 2.13 7.31
CA ALA A 125 -2.83 3.36 8.09
C ALA A 125 -4.08 4.24 8.14
N ARG A 126 -4.79 4.39 7.01
CA ARG A 126 -6.07 5.11 6.96
C ARG A 126 -7.11 4.47 7.88
N TYR A 127 -7.23 3.14 7.84
CA TYR A 127 -8.15 2.43 8.74
C TYR A 127 -7.79 2.60 10.22
N GLN A 128 -6.49 2.57 10.56
CA GLN A 128 -6.03 2.84 11.91
C GLN A 128 -6.39 4.28 12.36
N GLN A 129 -6.17 5.27 11.50
CA GLN A 129 -6.57 6.66 11.76
C GLN A 129 -8.08 6.79 11.98
N LEU A 130 -8.90 6.09 11.19
CA LEU A 130 -10.36 6.07 11.39
C LEU A 130 -10.77 5.48 12.74
N LEU A 131 -10.08 4.43 13.20
CA LEU A 131 -10.30 3.86 14.52
C LEU A 131 -9.91 4.83 15.64
N ASP A 132 -8.77 5.51 15.50
CA ASP A 132 -8.31 6.51 16.47
C ASP A 132 -9.26 7.72 16.52
N GLU A 133 -9.67 8.25 15.38
CA GLU A 133 -10.64 9.34 15.29
C GLU A 133 -11.99 8.94 15.91
N MET A 134 -12.44 7.71 15.70
CA MET A 134 -13.66 7.19 16.32
C MET A 134 -13.56 7.17 17.85
N VAL A 135 -12.43 6.73 18.40
CA VAL A 135 -12.19 6.72 19.84
C VAL A 135 -12.15 8.14 20.40
N GLU A 136 -11.42 9.05 19.76
CA GLU A 136 -11.34 10.46 20.18
C GLU A 136 -12.69 11.17 20.08
N SER A 137 -13.40 11.01 18.97
CA SER A 137 -14.74 11.56 18.79
C SER A 137 -15.72 11.02 19.83
N THR A 138 -15.63 9.72 20.16
CA THR A 138 -16.49 9.09 21.17
C THR A 138 -16.19 9.64 22.56
N LYS A 139 -14.91 9.76 22.93
CA LYS A 139 -14.48 10.38 24.19
C LYS A 139 -14.98 11.83 24.25
N LYS A 140 -14.78 12.62 23.20
CA LYS A 140 -15.20 14.02 23.12
C LYS A 140 -16.72 14.18 23.29
N GLU A 141 -17.51 13.36 22.61
CA GLU A 141 -18.97 13.40 22.70
C GLU A 141 -19.44 12.99 24.09
N PHE A 142 -18.84 11.96 24.68
CA PHE A 142 -19.14 11.52 26.04
C PHE A 142 -18.81 12.60 27.09
N TRP A 143 -17.64 13.23 27.01
CA TRP A 143 -17.24 14.29 27.94
C TRP A 143 -17.99 15.60 27.73
N SER A 144 -18.59 15.82 26.56
CA SER A 144 -19.48 16.94 26.29
C SER A 144 -20.88 16.77 26.91
N LEU A 145 -21.25 15.56 27.33
CA LEU A 145 -22.50 15.32 28.04
C LEU A 145 -22.45 15.93 29.45
N PRO A 146 -23.59 16.37 30.01
CA PRO A 146 -23.65 16.79 31.41
C PRO A 146 -23.23 15.62 32.32
N LYS A 147 -22.57 15.90 33.45
CA LYS A 147 -22.00 14.88 34.35
C LYS A 147 -22.97 13.77 34.76
N ASP A 148 -24.25 14.10 34.97
CA ASP A 148 -25.31 13.13 35.30
C ASP A 148 -25.59 12.13 34.16
N GLN A 149 -25.29 12.51 32.92
CA GLN A 149 -25.43 11.70 31.72
C GLN A 149 -24.12 11.02 31.28
N GLN A 150 -23.00 11.27 31.96
CA GLN A 150 -21.71 10.59 31.74
C GLN A 150 -21.71 9.19 32.37
N VAL A 151 -22.71 8.39 32.01
CA VAL A 151 -22.91 7.02 32.49
C VAL A 151 -22.56 6.01 31.41
N ALA A 152 -22.18 4.79 31.82
CA ALA A 152 -21.79 3.72 30.91
C ALA A 152 -22.84 3.45 29.80
N SER A 153 -24.13 3.57 30.11
CA SER A 153 -25.20 3.40 29.12
C SER A 153 -25.13 4.41 27.96
N ASN A 154 -24.83 5.67 28.27
CA ASN A 154 -24.70 6.70 27.24
C ASN A 154 -23.36 6.58 26.50
N LYS A 155 -22.27 6.22 27.19
CA LYS A 155 -20.98 5.85 26.55
C LYS A 155 -21.21 4.78 25.48
N MET A 156 -21.93 3.72 25.84
CA MET A 156 -22.19 2.57 24.95
C MET A 156 -23.11 2.93 23.77
N LYS A 157 -24.07 3.85 23.95
CA LYS A 157 -24.89 4.39 22.86
C LYS A 157 -24.06 5.17 21.84
N ILE A 158 -23.16 6.04 22.31
CA ILE A 158 -22.26 6.83 21.46
C ILE A 158 -21.33 5.89 20.69
N VAL A 159 -20.67 4.94 21.39
CA VAL A 159 -19.81 3.93 20.78
C VAL A 159 -20.58 3.18 19.69
N ARG A 160 -21.79 2.70 19.98
CA ARG A 160 -22.60 1.96 19.01
C ARG A 160 -22.94 2.80 17.78
N ALA A 161 -23.37 4.05 17.97
CA ALA A 161 -23.70 4.94 16.86
C ALA A 161 -22.50 5.19 15.93
N LYS A 162 -21.31 5.37 16.50
CA LYS A 162 -20.06 5.54 15.73
C LYS A 162 -19.59 4.22 15.10
N MET A 163 -19.89 3.09 15.73
CA MET A 163 -19.54 1.77 15.22
C MET A 163 -20.24 1.46 13.91
N ASP A 164 -21.51 1.83 13.76
CA ASP A 164 -22.26 1.63 12.52
C ASP A 164 -21.63 2.40 11.35
N ASP A 165 -21.15 3.63 11.59
CA ASP A 165 -20.41 4.42 10.59
C ASP A 165 -19.06 3.78 10.24
N LEU A 166 -18.30 3.34 11.27
CA LEU A 166 -17.04 2.64 11.09
C LEU A 166 -17.19 1.38 10.23
N ILE A 167 -18.28 0.61 10.40
CA ILE A 167 -18.54 -0.60 9.60
C ILE A 167 -18.72 -0.26 8.12
N ALA A 168 -19.35 0.88 7.80
CA ALA A 168 -19.50 1.32 6.42
C ALA A 168 -18.14 1.70 5.80
N GLN A 169 -17.30 2.41 6.55
CA GLN A 169 -15.96 2.79 6.10
C GLN A 169 -15.02 1.57 5.99
N GLU A 170 -15.14 0.62 6.93
CA GLU A 170 -14.41 -0.65 6.90
C GLU A 170 -14.69 -1.42 5.61
N LYS A 171 -15.95 -1.44 5.15
CA LYS A 171 -16.33 -2.09 3.90
C LYS A 171 -15.66 -1.45 2.68
N ALA A 172 -15.43 -0.14 2.70
CA ALA A 172 -14.70 0.54 1.64
C ALA A 172 -13.23 0.14 1.66
N CYS A 173 -12.58 0.16 2.83
CA CYS A 173 -11.20 -0.32 2.98
C CYS A 173 -11.06 -1.79 2.57
N ASP A 174 -12.00 -2.66 2.93
CA ASP A 174 -12.01 -4.07 2.54
C ASP A 174 -12.06 -4.24 1.01
N ALA A 175 -12.86 -3.42 0.33
CA ALA A 175 -12.93 -3.44 -1.13
C ALA A 175 -11.63 -2.96 -1.78
N GLU A 176 -10.99 -1.92 -1.23
CA GLU A 176 -9.68 -1.43 -1.67
C GLU A 176 -8.60 -2.52 -1.48
N VAL A 177 -8.57 -3.18 -0.32
CA VAL A 177 -7.62 -4.28 -0.05
C VAL A 177 -7.85 -5.47 -0.99
N GLU A 178 -9.09 -5.88 -1.21
CA GLU A 178 -9.38 -6.99 -2.13
C GLU A 178 -8.98 -6.67 -3.57
N ALA A 179 -9.12 -5.41 -4.02
CA ALA A 179 -8.63 -4.97 -5.32
C ALA A 179 -7.09 -5.10 -5.40
N ILE A 180 -6.38 -4.55 -4.42
CA ILE A 180 -4.91 -4.63 -4.34
C ILE A 180 -4.43 -6.08 -4.31
N LEU A 181 -5.07 -6.95 -3.53
CA LEU A 181 -4.75 -8.37 -3.46
C LEU A 181 -4.98 -9.08 -4.80
N SER A 182 -6.03 -8.70 -5.53
CA SER A 182 -6.29 -9.22 -6.88
C SER A 182 -5.20 -8.79 -7.86
N ASP A 183 -4.72 -7.55 -7.79
CA ASP A 183 -3.62 -7.08 -8.62
C ASP A 183 -2.31 -7.81 -8.29
N ILE A 184 -1.96 -7.95 -7.00
CA ILE A 184 -0.81 -8.78 -6.55
C ILE A 184 -0.92 -10.20 -7.09
N GLN A 185 -2.11 -10.80 -7.04
CA GLN A 185 -2.35 -12.14 -7.54
C GLN A 185 -2.10 -12.24 -9.06
N ASP A 186 -2.49 -11.23 -9.83
CA ASP A 186 -2.22 -11.17 -11.27
C ASP A 186 -0.71 -11.10 -11.55
N VAL A 187 0.01 -10.25 -10.82
CA VAL A 187 1.47 -10.13 -10.91
C VAL A 187 2.17 -11.46 -10.63
N LEU A 188 1.74 -12.17 -9.56
CA LEU A 188 2.32 -13.47 -9.20
C LEU A 188 2.03 -14.54 -10.25
N LYS A 189 0.83 -14.54 -10.84
CA LYS A 189 0.48 -15.46 -11.95
C LYS A 189 1.31 -15.20 -13.19
N ARG A 190 1.54 -13.93 -13.56
CA ARG A 190 2.43 -13.56 -14.67
C ARG A 190 3.85 -14.10 -14.47
N GLN A 191 4.32 -14.15 -13.23
CA GLN A 191 5.62 -14.72 -12.85
C GLN A 191 5.63 -16.25 -12.69
N GLY A 192 4.49 -16.94 -12.81
CA GLY A 192 4.38 -18.36 -12.51
C GLY A 192 4.64 -18.71 -11.03
N LYS A 193 4.54 -17.73 -10.13
CA LYS A 193 4.75 -17.87 -8.69
C LYS A 193 3.46 -18.29 -7.98
N SER A 194 3.61 -18.86 -6.78
CA SER A 194 2.47 -19.27 -5.96
C SER A 194 1.66 -18.05 -5.51
N THR A 195 0.34 -18.18 -5.50
CA THR A 195 -0.58 -17.15 -4.96
C THR A 195 -0.80 -17.31 -3.46
N GLU A 196 0.01 -18.13 -2.78
CA GLU A 196 -0.03 -18.32 -1.33
C GLU A 196 0.22 -17.01 -0.58
N LEU A 197 1.17 -16.19 -1.06
CA LEU A 197 1.42 -14.85 -0.52
C LEU A 197 0.14 -14.01 -0.38
N VAL A 198 -0.74 -14.04 -1.39
CA VAL A 198 -1.99 -13.28 -1.39
C VAL A 198 -2.92 -13.76 -0.28
N ASN A 199 -3.01 -15.08 -0.07
CA ASN A 199 -3.83 -15.65 0.99
C ASN A 199 -3.25 -15.35 2.38
N GLU A 200 -1.93 -15.37 2.53
CA GLU A 200 -1.27 -15.02 3.78
C GLU A 200 -1.42 -13.54 4.12
N ILE A 201 -1.21 -12.64 3.15
CA ILE A 201 -1.45 -11.20 3.31
C ILE A 201 -2.92 -10.94 3.65
N ARG A 202 -3.86 -11.59 2.95
CA ARG A 202 -5.29 -11.48 3.26
C ARG A 202 -5.60 -11.89 4.70
N THR A 203 -5.13 -13.08 5.09
CA THR A 203 -5.36 -13.62 6.44
C THR A 203 -4.79 -12.68 7.49
N TYR A 204 -3.55 -12.23 7.29
CA TYR A 204 -2.89 -11.26 8.14
C TYR A 204 -3.71 -9.97 8.28
N TYR A 205 -4.17 -9.40 7.17
CA TYR A 205 -4.97 -8.17 7.16
C TYR A 205 -6.24 -8.33 7.99
N GLU A 206 -6.98 -9.44 7.83
CA GLU A 206 -8.20 -9.71 8.59
C GLU A 206 -7.93 -9.88 10.10
N GLU A 207 -6.84 -10.55 10.46
CA GLU A 207 -6.45 -10.74 11.87
C GLU A 207 -6.01 -9.43 12.53
N THR A 208 -5.13 -8.68 11.88
CA THR A 208 -4.63 -7.38 12.34
C THR A 208 -5.78 -6.38 12.49
N LYS A 209 -6.68 -6.31 11.51
CA LYS A 209 -7.88 -5.46 11.58
C LYS A 209 -8.75 -5.80 12.79
N ALA A 210 -9.00 -7.08 13.05
CA ALA A 210 -9.78 -7.53 14.19
C ALA A 210 -9.09 -7.20 15.52
N ASN A 211 -7.76 -7.32 15.60
CA ASN A 211 -6.98 -6.96 16.78
C ASN A 211 -6.99 -5.44 17.05
N TRP A 212 -6.75 -4.59 16.06
CA TRP A 212 -6.80 -3.13 16.22
C TRP A 212 -8.16 -2.67 16.74
N LYS A 213 -9.22 -3.19 16.13
CA LYS A 213 -10.60 -2.90 16.53
C LYS A 213 -10.89 -3.39 17.95
N ALA A 214 -10.39 -4.57 18.31
CA ALA A 214 -10.49 -5.09 19.67
C ALA A 214 -9.76 -4.18 20.68
N ALA A 215 -8.52 -3.76 20.38
CA ALA A 215 -7.73 -2.91 21.26
C ALA A 215 -8.41 -1.56 21.53
N LYS A 216 -8.91 -0.91 20.46
CA LYS A 216 -9.63 0.37 20.57
C LYS A 216 -10.97 0.22 21.29
N MET A 217 -11.68 -0.88 21.08
CA MET A 217 -12.89 -1.21 21.85
C MET A 217 -12.56 -1.42 23.33
N THR A 218 -11.52 -2.19 23.67
CA THR A 218 -11.07 -2.38 25.06
C THR A 218 -10.74 -1.04 25.71
N GLU A 219 -10.10 -0.11 25.01
CA GLU A 219 -9.85 1.25 25.52
C GLU A 219 -11.14 2.03 25.78
N LEU A 220 -12.16 1.88 24.93
CA LEU A 220 -13.47 2.51 25.13
C LEU A 220 -14.31 1.82 26.22
N TYR A 221 -14.08 0.56 26.53
CA TYR A 221 -14.80 -0.15 27.61
C TYR A 221 -14.09 -0.11 28.96
N SER A 222 -12.79 0.16 28.97
CA SER A 222 -12.01 0.46 30.18
C SER A 222 -12.41 1.83 30.77
#